data_AF-A0A285M2H6-F1
#
_entry.id   AF-A0A285M2H6-F1
#
_cell.length_a   1.000
_cell.length_b   1.000
_cell.length_c   1.000
_cell.angle_alpha   90.00
_cell.angle_beta   90.00
_cell.angle_gamma   90.00
#
_symmetry.space_group_name_H-M   'P 1'
#
loop_
_entity.id
_entity.type
_entity.pdbx_description
1 polymer ?
#
loop_
_entity_poly.entity_id
_entity_poly.type
_entity_poly.pdbx_seq_one_letter_code
_entity_poly.pdbx_strand_id
1 'polypeptide(L)' 'MTEEEESAVRAQMALLKTEHGDLDLAIHALESRPGGNALPIQRMKKKKLLLKDEIQRLENKLFPDIIA' A
#
# COMPACT_ATOMS: atom_id res chain seq x y z
N MET A 1 -6.55 -22.55 -3.48
CA MET A 1 -5.72 -21.77 -4.41
C MET A 1 -4.71 -22.72 -5.02
N THR A 2 -4.39 -22.55 -6.30
CA THR A 2 -3.26 -23.25 -6.92
C THR A 2 -1.95 -22.52 -6.60
N GLU A 3 -0.81 -23.20 -6.79
CA GLU A 3 0.52 -22.62 -6.58
C GLU A 3 0.77 -21.40 -7.50
N GLU A 4 0.24 -21.44 -8.73
CA GLU A 4 0.28 -20.33 -9.68
C GLU A 4 -0.54 -19.13 -9.20
N GLU A 5 -1.73 -19.35 -8.65
CA GLU A 5 -2.57 -18.30 -8.08
C GLU A 5 -1.90 -17.66 -6.85
N GLU A 6 -1.26 -18.46 -5.99
CA GLU A 6 -0.48 -17.95 -4.84
C GLU A 6 0.69 -17.08 -5.29
N SER A 7 1.46 -17.54 -6.26
CA SER A 7 2.58 -16.79 -6.84
C SER A 7 2.13 -15.44 -7.41
N ALA A 8 1.03 -15.44 -8.16
CA ALA A 8 0.45 -14.22 -8.72
C ALA A 8 0.00 -13.23 -7.63
N VAL A 9 -0.65 -13.71 -6.57
CA VAL A 9 -1.06 -12.87 -5.43
C VAL A 9 0.15 -12.30 -4.70
N ARG A 10 1.21 -13.08 -4.49
CA ARG A 10 2.47 -12.61 -3.87
C ARG A 10 3.15 -11.55 -4.72
N ALA A 11 3.20 -11.74 -6.04
CA ALA A 11 3.77 -10.76 -6.96
C ALA A 11 2.99 -9.43 -6.94
N GLN A 12 1.65 -9.50 -6.98
CA GLN A 12 0.80 -8.31 -6.88
C GLN A 12 1.00 -7.59 -5.55
N MET A 13 1.04 -8.34 -4.44
CA MET A 13 1.28 -7.77 -3.11
C MET A 13 2.63 -7.07 -3.02
N ALA A 14 3.69 -7.63 -3.62
CA ALA A 14 5.01 -7.00 -3.67
C ALA A 14 4.98 -5.65 -4.40
N LEU A 15 4.28 -5.59 -5.55
CA LEU A 15 4.11 -4.34 -6.31
C LEU A 15 3.37 -3.27 -5.48
N LEU A 16 2.28 -3.65 -4.83
CA LEU A 16 1.50 -2.72 -3.99
C LEU A 16 2.32 -2.23 -2.78
N LYS A 17 3.13 -3.10 -2.17
CA LYS A 17 4.03 -2.72 -1.05
C LYS A 17 5.08 -1.70 -1.50
N THR A 18 5.66 -1.87 -2.69
CA THR A 18 6.58 -0.89 -3.28
C THR A 18 5.88 0.45 -3.51
N GLU A 19 4.73 0.46 -4.19
CA GLU A 19 3.98 1.70 -4.46
C GLU A 19 3.55 2.42 -3.16
N HIS A 20 3.13 1.66 -2.15
CA HIS A 20 2.81 2.19 -0.83
C HIS A 20 4.02 2.84 -0.16
N GLY A 21 5.21 2.23 -0.26
CA GLY A 21 6.47 2.79 0.25
C GLY A 21 6.87 4.08 -0.47
N ASP A 22 6.77 4.09 -1.80
CA ASP A 22 7.09 5.27 -2.62
C ASP A 22 6.17 6.45 -2.28
N LEU A 23 4.88 6.19 -2.05
CA LEU A 23 3.93 7.21 -1.58
C LEU A 23 4.33 7.77 -0.22
N ASP A 24 4.83 6.93 0.68
CA ASP A 24 5.25 7.37 2.02
C ASP A 24 6.45 8.31 1.95
N LEU A 25 7.47 7.93 1.17
CA LEU A 25 8.63 8.78 0.92
C LEU A 25 8.24 10.12 0.31
N ALA A 26 7.31 10.11 -0.66
CA ALA A 26 6.84 11.31 -1.31
C ALA A 26 5.99 12.21 -0.39
N ILE A 27 5.18 11.62 0.50
CA ILE A 27 4.45 12.35 1.56
C ILE A 27 5.45 13.03 2.50
N HIS A 28 6.44 12.29 3.01
CA HIS A 28 7.47 12.84 3.90
C HIS A 28 8.24 13.99 3.24
N ALA A 29 8.61 13.84 1.97
CA ALA A 29 9.27 14.90 1.22
C ALA A 29 8.41 16.17 1.09
N LEU A 30 7.09 16.03 0.90
CA LEU A 30 6.17 17.17 0.82
C LEU A 30 5.91 17.81 2.18
N GLU A 31 5.79 17.01 3.24
CA GLU A 31 5.59 17.50 4.62
C GLU A 31 6.80 18.27 5.15
N SER A 32 8.01 17.93 4.69
CA SER A 32 9.25 18.62 5.09
C SER A 32 9.40 20.03 4.49
N ARG A 33 8.55 20.42 3.52
CA ARG A 33 8.64 21.72 2.85
C ARG A 33 7.85 22.81 3.59
N PRO A 34 8.46 23.96 3.92
CA PRO A 34 7.73 25.11 4.44
C PRO A 34 6.66 25.58 3.42
N GLY A 35 5.42 25.76 3.86
CA GLY A 35 4.30 26.16 2.98
C GLY A 35 3.74 25.03 2.11
N GLY A 36 3.99 23.76 2.47
CA GLY A 36 3.44 22.60 1.78
C GLY A 36 1.91 22.64 1.66
N ASN A 37 1.40 22.38 0.46
CA ASN A 37 -0.04 22.34 0.20
C ASN A 37 -0.65 21.07 0.81
N ALA A 38 -1.63 21.24 1.70
CA ALA A 38 -2.30 20.15 2.40
C ALA A 38 -3.11 19.23 1.46
N LEU A 39 -3.66 19.76 0.37
CA LEU A 39 -4.54 18.99 -0.53
C LEU A 39 -3.82 17.84 -1.26
N PRO A 40 -2.65 18.05 -1.91
CA PRO A 40 -1.85 16.95 -2.47
C PRO A 40 -1.50 15.89 -1.42
N ILE A 41 -1.06 16.30 -0.23
CA ILE A 41 -0.68 15.39 0.86
C ILE A 41 -1.88 14.54 1.29
N GLN A 42 -3.06 15.16 1.46
CA GLN A 42 -4.29 14.45 1.81
C GLN A 42 -4.69 13.41 0.75
N ARG A 43 -4.59 13.75 -0.55
CA ARG A 43 -4.86 12.81 -1.64
C ARG A 43 -3.90 11.63 -1.65
N MET A 44 -2.61 11.89 -1.41
CA MET A 44 -1.59 10.84 -1.33
C MET A 44 -1.79 9.93 -0.12
N LYS A 45 -2.11 10.50 1.05
CA LYS A 45 -2.46 9.72 2.25
C LYS A 45 -3.69 8.84 2.02
N LYS A 46 -4.72 9.35 1.34
CA LYS A 46 -5.89 8.56 0.95
C LYS A 46 -5.50 7.40 0.02
N LYS A 47 -4.66 7.66 -0.99
CA LYS A 47 -4.17 6.61 -1.89
C LYS A 47 -3.35 5.56 -1.13
N LYS A 48 -2.46 5.99 -0.23
CA LYS A 48 -1.67 5.11 0.64
C LYS A 48 -2.56 4.21 1.50
N LEU A 49 -3.65 4.74 2.08
CA LEU A 49 -4.62 3.96 2.84
C LEU A 49 -5.28 2.86 1.97
N LEU A 50 -5.73 3.21 0.76
CA LEU A 50 -6.33 2.24 -0.16
C LEU A 50 -5.36 1.12 -0.56
N LEU A 51 -4.09 1.44 -0.79
CA LEU A 51 -3.07 0.43 -1.07
C LEU A 51 -2.84 -0.49 0.14
N LYS A 52 -2.81 0.06 1.35
CA LYS A 52 -2.71 -0.71 2.59
C LYS A 52 -3.88 -1.68 2.73
N ASP A 53 -5.11 -1.21 2.50
CA ASP A 53 -6.31 -2.03 2.60
C ASP A 53 -6.30 -3.18 1.57
N GLU A 54 -5.85 -2.91 0.34
CA GLU A 54 -5.72 -3.93 -0.70
C GLU A 54 -4.61 -4.94 -0.40
N ILE A 55 -3.45 -4.48 0.09
CA ILE A 55 -2.40 -5.37 0.61
C ILE A 55 -2.98 -6.28 1.69
N GLN A 56 -3.77 -5.73 2.60
CA GLN A 56 -4.35 -6.52 3.68
C GLN A 56 -5.32 -7.58 3.17
N ARG A 57 -6.11 -7.24 2.16
CA ARG A 57 -7.02 -8.18 1.49
C ARG A 57 -6.27 -9.34 0.83
N LEU A 58 -5.15 -9.05 0.17
CA LEU A 58 -4.30 -10.07 -0.45
C LEU A 58 -3.57 -10.92 0.60
N GLU A 59 -3.12 -10.31 1.70
CA GLU A 59 -2.54 -11.03 2.84
C GLU A 59 -3.55 -11.99 3.46
N ASN A 60 -4.79 -11.54 3.70
CA ASN A 60 -5.87 -12.40 4.20
C ASN A 60 -6.19 -13.57 3.27
N LYS A 61 -6.06 -13.35 1.96
CA LYS A 61 -6.26 -14.40 0.96
C LYS A 61 -5.16 -15.47 1.01
N LEU A 62 -3.91 -15.07 1.30
CA LEU A 62 -2.77 -15.98 1.44
C LEU A 62 -2.68 -16.62 2.83
N PHE A 63 -3.10 -15.89 3.86
CA PHE A 63 -2.90 -16.23 5.27
C PHE A 63 -4.17 -15.90 6.09
N PRO A 64 -5.24 -16.69 5.94
CA PRO A 64 -6.53 -16.40 6.55
C PRO A 64 -6.50 -16.36 8.10
N ASP A 65 -5.54 -17.01 8.75
CA ASP A 65 -5.47 -17.14 10.21
C ASP A 65 -4.67 -16.04 10.93
N ILE A 66 -4.06 -15.08 10.20
CA ILE A 66 -3.18 -14.06 10.81
C ILE A 66 -3.98 -12.83 11.31
N ILE A 67 -5.23 -12.64 10.86
CA ILE A 67 -6.02 -11.39 11.05
C ILE A 67 -7.45 -11.68 11.53
N ALA A 68 -7.62 -12.76 12.29
CA ALA A 68 -8.86 -13.09 13.00
C ALA A 68 -8.85 -12.58 14.44
#